data_AF-A0A813VSK4-F1
#
_entry.id   AF-A0A813VSK4-F1
#
_cell.length_a   1.000
_cell.length_b   1.000
_cell.length_c   1.000
_cell.angle_alpha   90.00
_cell.angle_beta   90.00
_cell.angle_gamma   90.00
#
_symmetry.space_group_name_H-M   'P 1'
#
loop_
_entity.id
_entity.type
_entity.pdbx_description
1 polymer ?
#
loop_
_entity_poly.entity_id
_entity_poly.type
_entity_poly.pdbx_seq_one_letter_code
_entity_poly.pdbx_strand_id
1 'polypeptide(L)'
;MISFFLLTLLFCSLNFVWTTTPYKVCESKSGTIKTFDVTGCTTAPCKFVKGKTYTMNLTFQSEDSSITAKVSIHGIIAGIPVPFPLPDSDACKLGIKCPINNNDINTASLSLPVLSSYPSMSLYVKIEIIGDDKNQDYACLKFPATITSGSKQLKKFVGWKNGKLFEMFD
;
A
#
# COMPACT_ATOMS: atom_id res chain seq x y z
N MET A 1 -39.36 14.10 -32.75
CA MET A 1 -38.37 13.35 -31.93
C MET A 1 -37.03 14.08 -31.85
N ILE A 2 -37.00 15.38 -31.50
CA ILE A 2 -35.75 16.17 -31.39
C ILE A 2 -35.43 16.52 -29.92
N SER A 3 -36.36 16.22 -29.00
CA SER A 3 -36.28 16.58 -27.58
C SER A 3 -35.56 15.56 -26.69
N PHE A 4 -34.98 14.49 -27.23
CA PHE A 4 -34.27 13.46 -26.44
C PHE A 4 -32.73 13.58 -26.51
N PHE A 5 -32.20 14.45 -27.36
CA PHE A 5 -30.74 14.57 -27.57
C PHE A 5 -30.06 15.59 -26.64
N LEU A 6 -30.82 16.30 -25.81
CA LEU A 6 -30.32 17.36 -24.92
C LEU A 6 -30.03 16.89 -23.49
N LEU A 7 -30.31 15.63 -23.14
CA LEU A 7 -30.20 15.15 -21.75
C LEU A 7 -28.91 14.35 -21.43
N THR A 8 -28.01 14.14 -22.39
CA THR A 8 -26.80 13.31 -22.22
C THR A 8 -25.49 14.10 -22.11
N LEU A 9 -25.55 15.43 -21.96
CA LEU A 9 -24.36 16.29 -21.79
C LEU A 9 -24.00 16.59 -20.32
N LEU A 10 -24.59 15.85 -19.37
CA LEU A 10 -24.26 15.95 -17.94
C LEU A 10 -23.57 14.68 -17.41
N PHE A 11 -22.75 14.02 -18.23
CA PHE A 11 -21.77 13.07 -17.72
C PHE A 11 -20.54 13.84 -17.25
N CYS A 12 -20.56 14.18 -15.96
CA CYS A 12 -19.43 14.70 -15.21
C CYS A 12 -18.20 13.82 -15.46
N SER A 13 -17.23 14.33 -16.22
CA SER A 13 -15.92 13.70 -16.38
C SER A 13 -15.19 13.80 -15.05
N LEU A 14 -15.47 12.84 -14.16
CA LEU A 14 -14.59 12.51 -13.05
C LEU A 14 -13.28 12.02 -13.68
N ASN A 15 -12.38 12.95 -13.95
CA ASN A 15 -10.99 12.66 -14.21
C ASN A 15 -10.45 12.04 -12.93
N PHE A 16 -10.43 10.71 -12.87
CA PHE A 16 -9.76 9.99 -11.80
C PHE A 16 -8.26 10.21 -11.98
N VAL A 17 -7.70 11.16 -11.24
CA VAL A 17 -6.26 11.38 -11.22
C VAL A 17 -5.64 10.20 -10.47
N TRP A 18 -5.11 9.24 -11.22
CA TRP A 18 -4.29 8.16 -10.66
C TRP A 18 -3.00 8.78 -10.13
N THR A 19 -2.96 9.10 -8.85
CA THR A 19 -1.77 9.59 -8.17
C THR A 19 -0.98 8.37 -7.68
N THR A 20 0.19 8.14 -8.28
CA THR A 20 1.09 7.05 -7.87
C THR A 20 1.84 7.42 -6.58
N THR A 21 2.07 6.44 -5.71
CA THR A 21 2.84 6.64 -4.49
C THR A 21 4.31 6.85 -4.86
N PRO A 22 5.01 7.89 -4.36
CA PRO A 22 6.43 8.07 -4.67
C PRO A 22 7.30 6.95 -4.06
N TYR A 23 8.13 6.29 -4.87
CA TYR A 23 9.06 5.23 -4.45
C TYR A 23 10.42 5.37 -5.14
N LYS A 24 11.41 4.62 -4.64
CA LYS A 24 12.72 4.40 -5.28
C LYS A 24 12.88 2.92 -5.57
N VAL A 25 13.25 2.58 -6.80
CA VAL A 25 13.62 1.22 -7.20
C VAL A 25 14.95 0.85 -6.52
N CYS A 26 15.08 -0.39 -6.06
CA CYS A 26 16.37 -0.99 -5.70
C CYS A 26 16.82 -1.95 -6.81
N GLU A 27 18.05 -2.46 -6.70
CA GLU A 27 18.61 -3.34 -7.72
C GLU A 27 17.78 -4.62 -7.87
N SER A 28 17.02 -4.70 -8.95
CA SER A 28 16.19 -5.84 -9.38
C SER A 28 16.79 -6.37 -10.68
N LYS A 29 16.95 -7.68 -10.80
CA LYS A 29 17.66 -8.32 -11.93
C LYS A 29 16.75 -9.05 -12.90
N SER A 30 15.52 -9.37 -12.47
CA SER A 30 14.62 -10.28 -13.19
C SER A 30 13.26 -9.65 -13.49
N GLY A 31 13.11 -8.34 -13.30
CA GLY A 31 11.89 -7.63 -13.66
C GLY A 31 11.94 -6.11 -13.46
N THR A 32 10.98 -5.45 -14.12
CA THR A 32 10.82 -4.00 -14.15
C THR A 32 9.48 -3.59 -13.53
N ILE A 33 9.52 -2.72 -12.52
CA ILE A 33 8.31 -2.16 -11.88
C ILE A 33 7.60 -1.23 -12.86
N LYS A 34 6.28 -1.42 -13.02
CA LYS A 34 5.40 -0.58 -13.84
C LYS A 34 4.64 0.42 -13.01
N THR A 35 3.99 -0.04 -11.94
CA THR A 35 3.21 0.83 -11.05
C THR A 35 3.38 0.41 -9.60
N PHE A 36 3.33 1.38 -8.71
CA PHE A 36 3.23 1.16 -7.28
C PHE A 36 2.30 2.18 -6.65
N ASP A 37 1.40 1.69 -5.81
CA ASP A 37 0.39 2.50 -5.16
C ASP A 37 0.05 1.94 -3.77
N VAL A 38 -0.12 2.86 -2.83
CA VAL A 38 -0.53 2.58 -1.46
C VAL A 38 -1.79 3.38 -1.18
N THR A 39 -2.84 2.73 -0.68
CA THR A 39 -4.14 3.36 -0.45
C THR A 39 -4.00 4.64 0.39
N GLY A 40 -4.40 5.77 -0.19
CA GLY A 40 -4.38 7.06 0.47
C GLY A 40 -2.99 7.70 0.62
N CYS A 41 -1.95 7.18 -0.05
CA CYS A 41 -0.63 7.80 -0.09
C CYS A 41 -0.27 8.32 -1.49
N THR A 42 -0.46 9.63 -1.68
CA THR A 42 -0.14 10.33 -2.94
C THR A 42 1.12 11.20 -2.82
N THR A 43 1.62 11.37 -1.60
CA THR A 43 2.80 12.19 -1.28
C THR A 43 3.67 11.46 -0.27
N ALA A 44 4.98 11.62 -0.41
CA ALA A 44 5.96 11.10 0.53
C ALA A 44 6.21 12.08 1.69
N PRO A 45 6.42 11.62 2.93
CA PRO A 45 6.34 10.23 3.37
C PRO A 45 4.89 9.74 3.52
N CYS A 46 4.64 8.47 3.26
CA CYS A 46 3.33 7.86 3.50
C CYS A 46 2.97 7.89 4.98
N LYS A 47 1.83 8.47 5.33
CA LYS A 47 1.34 8.55 6.71
C LYS A 47 0.49 7.33 7.05
N PHE A 48 1.07 6.42 7.83
CA PHE A 48 0.43 5.22 8.32
C PHE A 48 -0.14 5.44 9.71
N VAL A 49 -1.47 5.49 9.80
CA VAL A 49 -2.17 5.72 11.05
C VAL A 49 -2.39 4.37 11.75
N LYS A 50 -1.99 4.28 13.01
CA LYS A 50 -2.23 3.10 13.85
C LYS A 50 -3.72 2.73 13.91
N GLY A 51 -4.00 1.43 13.88
CA GLY A 51 -5.35 0.86 13.85
C GLY A 51 -6.01 0.86 12.47
N LYS A 52 -5.32 1.33 11.41
CA LYS A 52 -5.83 1.28 10.04
C LYS A 52 -5.14 0.19 9.21
N THR A 53 -5.84 -0.28 8.19
CA THR A 53 -5.32 -1.18 7.17
C THR A 53 -4.99 -0.38 5.92
N TYR A 54 -3.83 -0.67 5.33
CA TYR A 54 -3.39 -0.08 4.08
C TYR A 54 -3.16 -1.20 3.07
N THR A 55 -3.62 -0.98 1.83
CA THR A 55 -3.38 -1.89 0.72
C THR A 55 -2.29 -1.32 -0.17
N MET A 56 -1.35 -2.17 -0.55
CA MET A 56 -0.27 -1.88 -1.48
C MET A 56 -0.51 -2.70 -2.74
N ASN A 57 -0.48 -2.06 -3.90
CA ASN A 57 -0.48 -2.75 -5.19
C ASN A 57 0.83 -2.48 -5.91
N LEU A 58 1.43 -3.54 -6.42
CA LEU A 58 2.70 -3.51 -7.13
C LEU A 58 2.53 -4.25 -8.44
N THR A 59 2.60 -3.52 -9.54
CA THR A 59 2.62 -4.10 -10.89
C THR A 59 4.05 -4.13 -11.41
N PHE A 60 4.49 -5.28 -11.88
CA PHE A 60 5.81 -5.46 -12.49
C PHE A 60 5.71 -6.31 -13.76
N GLN A 61 6.67 -6.15 -14.65
CA GLN A 61 6.88 -7.01 -15.81
C GLN A 61 8.09 -7.89 -15.54
N SER A 62 7.90 -9.19 -15.73
CA SER A 62 8.93 -10.21 -15.50
C SER A 62 9.87 -10.30 -16.70
N GLU A 63 11.16 -10.49 -16.46
CA GLU A 63 12.20 -10.65 -17.50
C GLU A 63 12.83 -12.06 -17.47
N ASP A 64 12.41 -12.89 -16.51
CA ASP A 64 12.85 -14.27 -16.30
C ASP A 64 11.67 -15.15 -15.86
N SER A 65 11.86 -16.46 -15.70
CA SER A 65 10.83 -17.40 -15.24
C SER A 65 11.12 -17.98 -13.85
N SER A 66 10.03 -18.25 -13.11
CA SER A 66 10.08 -18.85 -11.77
C SER A 66 8.81 -19.65 -11.50
N ILE A 67 8.94 -20.81 -10.87
CA ILE A 67 7.81 -21.68 -10.53
C ILE A 67 7.04 -21.11 -9.34
N THR A 68 7.75 -20.56 -8.36
CA THR A 68 7.15 -19.92 -7.19
C THR A 68 7.61 -18.47 -7.04
N ALA A 69 6.92 -17.71 -6.19
CA ALA A 69 7.33 -16.36 -5.85
C ALA A 69 7.00 -16.05 -4.39
N LYS A 70 7.85 -15.26 -3.75
CA LYS A 70 7.69 -14.84 -2.35
C LYS A 70 7.77 -13.34 -2.22
N VAL A 71 6.94 -12.78 -1.34
CA VAL A 71 7.02 -11.37 -0.95
C VAL A 71 7.84 -11.25 0.33
N SER A 72 8.76 -10.29 0.36
CA SER A 72 9.51 -9.91 1.55
C SER A 72 9.33 -8.42 1.83
N ILE A 73 9.14 -8.08 3.11
CA ILE A 73 8.97 -6.69 3.55
C ILE A 73 9.95 -6.41 4.68
N HIS A 74 10.68 -5.30 4.57
CA HIS A 74 11.60 -4.83 5.59
C HIS A 74 11.31 -3.38 5.95
N GLY A 75 11.32 -3.07 7.25
CA GLY A 75 11.40 -1.70 7.74
C GLY A 75 12.86 -1.31 7.94
N ILE A 76 13.35 -0.30 7.24
CA ILE A 76 14.70 0.24 7.43
C ILE A 76 14.63 1.34 8.48
N ILE A 77 15.18 1.05 9.65
CA ILE A 77 15.15 1.90 10.84
C ILE A 77 16.58 2.31 11.16
N ALA A 78 16.86 3.62 11.13
CA ALA A 78 18.21 4.15 11.34
C ALA A 78 19.28 3.45 10.44
N GLY A 79 18.91 3.08 9.21
CA GLY A 79 19.78 2.38 8.26
C GLY A 79 19.80 0.86 8.38
N ILE A 80 19.19 0.28 9.42
CA ILE A 80 19.18 -1.17 9.66
C ILE A 80 17.89 -1.78 9.09
N PRO A 81 17.95 -2.76 8.17
CA PRO A 81 16.77 -3.47 7.68
C PRO A 81 16.25 -4.45 8.73
N VAL A 82 15.01 -4.27 9.16
CA VAL A 82 14.30 -5.15 10.10
C VAL A 82 13.18 -5.88 9.36
N PRO A 83 13.13 -7.23 9.36
CA PRO A 83 12.11 -7.98 8.64
C PRO A 83 10.73 -7.78 9.27
N PHE A 84 9.71 -7.60 8.43
CA PHE A 84 8.32 -7.55 8.82
C PHE A 84 7.67 -8.94 8.59
N PRO A 85 7.22 -9.63 9.66
CA PRO A 85 6.64 -10.96 9.52
C PRO A 85 5.30 -10.89 8.80
N LEU A 86 5.17 -11.65 7.72
CA LEU A 86 3.91 -11.81 6.99
C LEU A 86 3.20 -13.11 7.41
N PRO A 87 1.86 -13.11 7.53
CA PRO A 87 1.10 -14.34 7.80
C PRO A 87 1.29 -15.39 6.70
N ASP A 88 1.34 -14.94 5.45
CA ASP A 88 1.71 -15.73 4.29
C ASP A 88 2.63 -14.89 3.41
N SER A 89 3.74 -15.48 2.97
CA SER A 89 4.73 -14.84 2.11
C SER A 89 4.65 -15.32 0.66
N ASP A 90 3.75 -16.26 0.34
CA ASP A 90 3.54 -16.76 -1.00
C ASP A 90 2.91 -15.66 -1.89
N ALA A 91 3.73 -15.08 -2.77
CA ALA A 91 3.29 -13.99 -3.64
C ALA A 91 2.36 -14.49 -4.75
N CYS A 92 2.36 -15.79 -5.07
CA CYS A 92 1.42 -16.40 -6.01
C CYS A 92 -0.03 -16.31 -5.52
N LYS A 93 -0.23 -16.17 -4.19
CA LYS A 93 -1.56 -15.98 -3.59
C LYS A 93 -1.98 -14.51 -3.50
N LEU A 94 -1.08 -13.59 -3.85
CA LEU A 94 -1.30 -12.14 -3.79
C LEU A 94 -1.65 -11.53 -5.15
N GLY A 95 -2.01 -12.35 -6.15
CA GLY A 95 -2.38 -11.89 -7.48
C GLY A 95 -1.32 -12.11 -8.57
N ILE A 96 -0.16 -12.65 -8.21
CA ILE A 96 0.84 -13.10 -9.20
C ILE A 96 0.44 -14.46 -9.74
N LYS A 97 0.37 -14.60 -11.06
CA LYS A 97 0.14 -15.90 -11.71
C LYS A 97 1.44 -16.71 -11.69
N CYS A 98 1.42 -17.85 -11.03
CA CYS A 98 2.54 -18.80 -11.01
C CYS A 98 2.21 -20.05 -11.87
N PRO A 99 3.19 -20.61 -12.62
CA PRO A 99 4.55 -20.13 -12.78
C PRO A 99 4.62 -18.77 -13.50
N ILE A 100 5.55 -17.93 -13.06
CA ILE A 100 5.88 -16.65 -13.71
C ILE A 100 6.66 -16.96 -14.98
N ASN A 101 6.23 -16.39 -16.11
CA ASN A 101 6.94 -16.49 -17.37
C ASN A 101 7.60 -15.17 -17.74
N ASN A 102 8.61 -15.24 -18.61
CA ASN A 102 9.23 -14.06 -19.18
C ASN A 102 8.17 -13.20 -19.91
N ASN A 103 8.21 -11.89 -19.68
CA ASN A 103 7.28 -10.86 -20.13
C ASN A 103 5.89 -10.87 -19.48
N ASP A 104 5.62 -11.73 -18.48
CA ASP A 104 4.35 -11.66 -17.75
C ASP A 104 4.26 -10.34 -16.97
N ILE A 105 3.12 -9.68 -17.07
CA ILE A 105 2.75 -8.51 -16.27
C ILE A 105 1.81 -8.99 -15.16
N ASN A 106 2.28 -8.88 -13.92
CA ASN A 106 1.52 -9.30 -12.74
C ASN A 106 1.34 -8.12 -11.80
N THR A 107 0.21 -8.11 -11.09
CA THR A 107 -0.06 -7.16 -10.01
C THR A 107 -0.21 -7.91 -8.70
N ALA A 108 0.72 -7.69 -7.78
CA ALA A 108 0.63 -8.17 -6.41
C ALA A 108 -0.14 -7.16 -5.56
N SER A 109 -1.14 -7.62 -4.80
CA SER A 109 -1.94 -6.81 -3.88
C SER A 109 -1.85 -7.37 -2.46
N LEU A 110 -1.42 -6.53 -1.52
CA LEU A 110 -1.24 -6.93 -0.12
C LEU A 110 -1.83 -5.87 0.82
N SER A 111 -2.74 -6.31 1.70
CA SER A 111 -3.37 -5.47 2.71
C SER A 111 -2.83 -5.79 4.10
N LEU A 112 -2.21 -4.81 4.77
CA LEU A 112 -1.61 -5.00 6.09
C LEU A 112 -2.19 -4.03 7.12
N PRO A 113 -2.54 -4.51 8.32
CA PRO A 113 -2.92 -3.66 9.43
C PRO A 113 -1.68 -3.02 10.07
N VAL A 114 -1.75 -1.71 10.32
CA VAL A 114 -0.78 -0.99 11.15
C VAL A 114 -1.23 -1.11 12.60
N LEU A 115 -0.63 -2.01 13.36
CA LEU A 115 -1.09 -2.32 14.72
C LEU A 115 -0.92 -1.15 15.68
N SER A 116 -1.84 -1.02 16.63
CA SER A 116 -1.78 0.02 17.68
C SER A 116 -0.55 -0.08 18.57
N SER A 117 0.05 -1.27 18.68
CA SER A 117 1.28 -1.54 19.42
C SER A 117 2.54 -1.03 18.72
N TYR A 118 2.48 -0.72 17.42
CA TYR A 118 3.66 -0.25 16.68
C TYR A 118 4.11 1.12 17.19
N PRO A 119 5.43 1.38 17.30
CA PRO A 119 5.94 2.69 17.71
C PRO A 119 5.58 3.76 16.66
N SER A 120 5.41 5.00 17.11
CA SER A 120 5.27 6.14 16.19
C SER A 120 6.66 6.59 15.75
N MET A 121 6.98 6.48 14.47
CA MET A 121 8.33 6.76 13.96
C MET A 121 8.35 6.90 12.44
N SER A 122 9.45 7.44 11.92
CA SER A 122 9.76 7.44 10.48
C SER A 122 10.71 6.30 10.13
N LEU A 123 10.48 5.68 8.97
CA LEU A 123 11.26 4.58 8.43
C LEU A 123 11.19 4.58 6.90
N TYR A 124 12.00 3.75 6.25
CA TYR A 124 11.72 3.32 4.88
C TYR A 124 11.10 1.93 4.90
N VAL A 125 10.07 1.72 4.10
CA VAL A 125 9.54 0.37 3.83
C VAL A 125 10.20 -0.11 2.54
N LYS A 126 10.81 -1.29 2.58
CA LYS A 126 11.36 -2.00 1.43
C LYS A 126 10.49 -3.22 1.13
N ILE A 127 10.16 -3.44 -0.14
CA ILE A 127 9.36 -4.56 -0.63
C ILE A 127 10.16 -5.26 -1.74
N GLU A 128 10.17 -6.58 -1.70
CA GLU A 128 10.87 -7.46 -2.65
C GLU A 128 9.92 -8.58 -3.10
N ILE A 129 9.96 -8.93 -4.40
CA ILE A 129 9.28 -10.11 -4.97
C ILE A 129 10.36 -11.07 -5.48
N ILE A 130 10.60 -12.14 -4.73
CA ILE A 130 11.73 -13.05 -4.91
C ILE A 130 11.24 -14.33 -5.57
N GLY A 131 11.92 -14.80 -6.62
CA GLY A 131 11.67 -16.06 -7.29
C GLY A 131 12.21 -17.29 -6.54
N ASP A 132 12.36 -18.39 -7.27
CA ASP A 132 12.91 -19.65 -6.76
C ASP A 132 14.42 -19.51 -6.43
N ASP A 133 15.18 -18.81 -7.28
CA ASP A 133 16.55 -18.40 -6.98
C ASP A 133 16.53 -17.08 -6.19
N LYS A 134 17.30 -17.00 -5.10
CA LYS A 134 17.47 -15.77 -4.32
C LYS A 134 18.11 -14.62 -5.12
N ASN A 135 18.75 -14.93 -6.25
CA ASN A 135 19.27 -13.93 -7.17
C ASN A 135 18.22 -13.40 -8.17
N GLN A 136 17.03 -14.03 -8.25
CA GLN A 136 15.90 -13.58 -9.04
C GLN A 136 14.98 -12.70 -8.20
N ASP A 137 15.23 -11.39 -8.23
CA ASP A 137 14.29 -10.39 -7.72
C ASP A 137 13.53 -9.80 -8.92
N TYR A 138 12.21 -9.97 -8.92
CA TYR A 138 11.30 -9.50 -9.95
C TYR A 138 10.86 -8.06 -9.71
N ALA A 139 10.89 -7.60 -8.46
CA ALA A 139 10.53 -6.25 -8.11
C ALA A 139 11.11 -5.87 -6.75
N CYS A 140 12.02 -4.90 -6.75
CA CYS A 140 12.58 -4.31 -5.53
C CYS A 140 12.27 -2.81 -5.49
N LEU A 141 11.58 -2.36 -4.43
CA LEU A 141 11.38 -0.94 -4.18
C LEU A 141 11.48 -0.57 -2.71
N LYS A 142 11.70 0.72 -2.45
CA LYS A 142 11.57 1.31 -1.13
C LYS A 142 10.90 2.68 -1.17
N PHE A 143 10.12 3.00 -0.14
CA PHE A 143 9.46 4.30 -0.01
C PHE A 143 9.49 4.77 1.46
N PRO A 144 9.54 6.10 1.69
CA PRO A 144 9.54 6.65 3.05
C PRO A 144 8.13 6.60 3.65
N ALA A 145 8.03 6.21 4.91
CA ALA A 145 6.79 6.14 5.66
C ALA A 145 6.96 6.70 7.08
N THR A 146 5.87 7.20 7.63
CA THR A 146 5.78 7.63 9.03
C THR A 146 4.57 6.98 9.67
N ILE A 147 4.79 6.24 10.75
CA ILE A 147 3.73 5.69 11.59
C ILE A 147 3.32 6.75 12.61
N THR A 148 2.03 7.12 12.60
CA THR A 148 1.46 8.10 13.52
C THR A 148 0.38 7.47 14.38
N SER A 149 0.16 8.04 15.57
CA SER A 149 -0.96 7.64 16.43
C SER A 149 -2.29 7.80 15.68
N GLY A 150 -3.21 6.86 15.91
CA GLY A 150 -4.61 7.05 15.56
C GLY A 150 -5.13 8.30 16.27
N SER A 151 -5.84 9.17 15.56
CA SER A 151 -6.71 10.13 16.23
C SER A 151 -7.71 9.30 17.03
N LYS A 152 -7.59 9.25 18.36
CA LYS A 152 -8.75 9.00 19.19
C LYS A 152 -9.73 10.08 18.76
N GLN A 153 -10.77 9.73 18.00
CA GLN A 153 -11.93 10.61 17.94
C GLN A 153 -12.37 10.71 19.40
N LEU A 154 -12.12 11.85 20.02
CA LEU A 154 -12.72 12.19 21.29
C LEU A 154 -14.22 12.03 21.05
N LYS A 155 -14.82 10.98 21.60
CA LYS A 155 -16.27 10.84 21.53
C LYS A 155 -16.82 12.04 22.27
N LYS A 156 -17.45 12.93 21.52
CA LYS A 156 -18.13 14.09 22.07
C LYS A 156 -19.41 13.57 22.70
N PHE A 157 -19.41 13.45 24.03
CA PHE A 157 -20.63 13.16 24.76
C PHE A 157 -21.31 14.46 25.11
N VAL A 158 -22.59 14.56 24.73
CA VAL A 158 -23.45 15.63 25.18
C VAL A 158 -24.16 15.13 26.44
N GLY A 159 -23.81 15.69 27.59
CA GLY A 159 -24.40 15.37 28.88
C GLY A 159 -25.39 16.45 29.34
N TRP A 160 -26.36 16.06 30.18
CA TRP A 160 -27.32 16.97 30.82
C TRP A 160 -27.23 16.85 32.35
N LYS A 161 -27.07 17.97 33.05
CA LYS A 161 -26.83 18.02 34.51
C LYS A 161 -27.24 19.39 34.99
N ASN A 162 -28.04 19.44 36.05
CA ASN A 162 -28.55 20.68 36.65
C ASN A 162 -29.20 21.62 35.63
N GLY A 163 -29.96 21.09 34.67
CA GLY A 163 -30.65 21.90 33.67
C GLY A 163 -29.75 22.54 32.61
N LYS A 164 -28.46 22.17 32.54
CA LYS A 164 -27.53 22.65 31.51
C LYS A 164 -26.98 21.50 30.68
N LEU A 165 -26.83 21.79 29.38
CA LEU A 165 -26.08 20.99 28.43
C LEU A 165 -24.58 21.22 28.67
N PHE A 166 -23.78 20.16 28.69
CA PHE A 166 -22.32 20.26 28.70
C PHE A 166 -21.73 19.22 27.75
N GLU A 167 -20.59 19.58 27.19
CA GLU A 167 -19.84 18.75 26.26
C GLU A 167 -18.68 18.11 27.01
N MET A 168 -18.54 16.78 26.90
CA MET A 168 -17.42 16.02 27.44
C MET A 168 -16.67 15.33 26.32
N PHE A 169 -15.37 15.24 26.48
CA PHE A 169 -14.46 14.52 25.59
C PHE A 169 -13.79 13.40 26.41
N ASP A 170 -13.73 12.18 25.88
CA ASP A 170 -13.12 10.98 26.53
C ASP A 170 -11.61 11.09 26.78
#